data_AF-A0A8S3EQP3-F1
#
_entry.id   AF-A0A8S3EQP3-F1
#
_cell.length_a   1.000
_cell.length_b   1.000
_cell.length_c   1.000
_cell.angle_alpha   90.00
_cell.angle_beta   90.00
_cell.angle_gamma   90.00
#
_symmetry.space_group_name_H-M   'P 1'
#
loop_
_entity.id
_entity.type
_entity.pdbx_description
1 polymer ?
#
loop_
_entity_poly.entity_id
_entity_poly.type
_entity_poly.pdbx_seq_one_letter_code
_entity_poly.pdbx_strand_id
1 'polypeptide(L)'
;MFLSPCHYGCTNHTKTNNSVSFYSSCNCAGDSTVRLTEAACKFRQIPCVAIFALTVTGATLVVFFTAFIQVPLLQVLLYSVPISYQSMALGLRQTIVRVFGQTTGPLLFGFIFDQSCLVWLTDCYRRKTCKVYNNRRMGISMALSGFSTRIISGIACIIVFMHWERHGSDEVVIPGNLITVTAPDPVNKDENGEVTKL
;
A
#
# COMPACT_ATOMS: atom_id res chain seq x y z
N MET A 1 11.76 -11.36 17.35
CA MET A 1 10.66 -11.93 18.16
C MET A 1 11.00 -13.39 18.41
N PHE A 2 10.86 -13.87 19.65
CA PHE A 2 11.35 -15.18 20.08
C PHE A 2 10.19 -16.04 20.59
N LEU A 3 10.19 -17.34 20.28
CA LEU A 3 9.24 -18.28 20.87
C LEU A 3 9.63 -18.52 22.33
N SER A 4 8.64 -18.48 23.24
CA SER A 4 8.87 -18.74 24.66
C SER A 4 9.07 -20.24 24.93
N PRO A 5 9.81 -20.62 25.99
CA PRO A 5 10.04 -22.01 26.36
C PRO A 5 8.74 -22.76 26.71
N CYS A 6 7.71 -22.07 27.23
CA CYS A 6 6.39 -22.66 27.46
C CYS A 6 5.72 -23.16 26.17
N HIS A 7 6.10 -22.63 25.00
CA HIS A 7 5.63 -23.12 23.71
C HIS A 7 6.06 -24.55 23.42
N TYR A 8 7.22 -24.95 23.93
CA TYR A 8 7.81 -26.27 23.70
C TYR A 8 7.45 -27.27 24.81
N GLY A 9 6.61 -26.87 25.76
CA GLY A 9 6.17 -27.71 26.88
C GLY A 9 7.29 -28.05 27.86
N CYS A 10 8.29 -27.19 28.01
CA CYS A 10 9.38 -27.41 28.97
C CYS A 10 8.89 -27.21 30.40
N THR A 11 9.09 -28.21 31.26
CA THR A 11 8.63 -28.22 32.66
C THR A 11 9.72 -27.82 33.64
N ASN A 12 10.99 -28.07 33.32
CA ASN A 12 12.12 -27.79 34.19
C ASN A 12 12.86 -26.52 33.75
N HIS A 13 13.19 -25.66 34.72
CA HIS A 13 13.98 -24.46 34.50
C HIS A 13 15.09 -24.35 35.54
N THR A 14 16.32 -24.08 35.11
CA THR A 14 17.44 -23.78 35.99
C THR A 14 18.00 -22.40 35.64
N LYS A 15 18.03 -21.51 36.64
CA LYS A 15 18.64 -20.18 36.49
C LYS A 15 20.10 -20.26 36.91
N THR A 16 21.00 -19.95 36.00
CA THR A 16 22.41 -19.69 36.35
C THR A 16 22.58 -18.22 36.68
N ASN A 17 23.46 -17.90 37.63
CA ASN A 17 23.76 -16.57 38.19
C ASN A 17 24.19 -15.48 37.18
N ASN A 18 24.19 -15.80 35.88
CA ASN A 18 24.69 -14.98 34.78
C ASN A 18 23.60 -14.64 33.74
N SER A 19 22.34 -14.54 34.19
CA SER A 19 21.17 -14.17 33.39
C SER A 19 20.87 -15.09 32.18
N VAL A 20 21.35 -16.33 32.27
CA VAL A 20 21.05 -17.41 31.32
C VAL A 20 20.12 -18.40 32.01
N SER A 21 18.96 -18.64 31.39
CA SER A 21 17.98 -19.61 31.88
C SER A 21 18.01 -20.86 31.00
N PHE A 22 18.28 -22.01 31.59
CA PHE A 22 18.24 -23.29 30.89
C PHE A 22 16.87 -23.94 31.10
N TYR A 23 16.25 -24.39 30.02
CA TYR A 23 15.00 -25.14 30.07
C TYR A 23 15.26 -26.57 29.60
N SER A 24 14.82 -27.54 30.39
CA SER A 24 14.95 -28.98 30.12
C SER A 24 13.59 -29.68 30.21
N SER A 25 13.52 -30.93 29.74
CA SER A 25 12.27 -31.71 29.69
C SER A 25 11.19 -31.08 28.81
N CYS A 26 11.55 -30.74 27.57
CA CYS A 26 10.63 -30.15 26.60
C CYS A 26 9.92 -31.25 25.78
N ASN A 27 8.59 -31.30 25.85
CA ASN A 27 7.80 -32.36 25.22
C ASN A 27 7.83 -32.32 23.67
N CYS A 28 7.94 -31.12 23.07
CA CYS A 28 7.89 -30.93 21.61
C CYS A 28 9.25 -30.78 20.92
N ALA A 29 10.37 -30.69 21.67
CA ALA A 29 11.70 -30.44 21.10
C ALA A 29 12.62 -31.68 21.12
N GLY A 30 12.11 -32.85 21.54
CA GLY A 30 12.96 -33.98 21.91
C GLY A 30 13.80 -33.66 23.16
N ASP A 31 14.60 -34.62 23.64
CA ASP A 31 15.40 -34.52 24.86
C ASP A 31 16.62 -33.58 24.71
N SER A 32 16.36 -32.35 24.28
CA SER A 32 17.36 -31.32 24.01
C SER A 32 17.17 -30.14 24.97
N THR A 33 18.27 -29.72 25.59
CA THR A 33 18.28 -28.60 26.53
C THR A 33 18.27 -27.29 25.75
N VAL A 34 17.23 -26.47 25.94
CA VAL A 34 17.11 -25.17 25.25
C VAL A 34 17.83 -24.13 26.10
N ARG A 35 18.98 -23.67 25.60
CA ARG A 35 19.75 -22.58 26.19
C ARG A 35 19.14 -21.24 25.78
N LEU A 36 18.43 -20.57 26.70
CA LEU A 36 18.00 -19.19 26.49
C LEU A 36 19.02 -18.27 27.16
N THR A 37 19.94 -17.77 26.36
CA THR A 37 20.73 -16.60 26.74
C THR A 37 19.84 -15.38 26.56
N GLU A 38 19.87 -14.43 27.50
CA GLU A 38 19.35 -13.07 27.32
C GLU A 38 20.08 -12.29 26.20
N ALA A 39 20.88 -12.96 25.36
CA ALA A 39 21.59 -12.39 24.22
C ALA A 39 20.67 -12.09 23.01
N ALA A 40 19.36 -12.19 23.17
CA ALA A 40 18.37 -11.97 22.12
C ALA A 40 17.99 -10.49 21.90
N CYS A 41 18.57 -9.56 22.67
CA CYS A 41 18.36 -8.11 22.51
C CYS A 41 19.55 -7.36 21.91
N LYS A 42 20.44 -8.02 21.17
CA LYS A 42 21.37 -7.28 20.28
C LYS A 42 20.67 -7.01 18.95
N PHE A 43 19.55 -6.27 19.00
CA PHE A 43 19.00 -5.64 17.82
C PHE A 43 20.11 -4.75 17.27
N ARG A 44 20.58 -5.01 16.04
CA ARG A 44 21.54 -4.14 15.36
C ARG A 44 20.96 -2.72 15.44
N GLN A 45 21.61 -1.86 16.23
CA GLN A 45 21.20 -0.49 16.55
C GLN A 45 21.24 0.38 15.29
N ILE A 46 20.38 0.12 14.32
CA ILE A 46 19.85 1.22 13.53
C ILE A 46 18.86 1.86 14.49
N PRO A 47 19.05 3.12 14.90
CA PRO A 47 18.13 3.74 15.83
C PRO A 47 16.74 3.64 15.23
N CYS A 48 15.77 3.11 15.99
CA CYS A 48 14.39 2.97 15.53
C CYS A 48 13.87 4.29 14.93
N VAL A 49 14.39 5.41 15.45
CA VAL A 49 14.18 6.77 14.95
C VAL A 49 14.64 6.96 13.51
N ALA A 50 15.81 6.45 13.09
CA ALA A 50 16.29 6.57 11.72
C ALA A 50 15.46 5.73 10.73
N ILE A 51 15.07 4.51 11.11
CA ILE A 51 14.18 3.69 10.26
C ILE A 51 12.82 4.39 10.13
N PHE A 52 12.27 4.87 11.25
CA PHE A 52 11.01 5.61 11.25
C PHE A 52 11.10 6.86 10.37
N ALA A 53 12.13 7.68 10.57
CA ALA A 53 12.37 8.89 9.78
C ALA A 53 12.49 8.58 8.28
N LEU A 54 13.26 7.56 7.89
CA LEU A 54 13.40 7.15 6.48
C LEU A 54 12.08 6.66 5.88
N THR A 55 11.28 5.91 6.64
CA THR A 55 9.97 5.43 6.15
C THR A 55 8.96 6.57 6.00
N VAL A 56 8.95 7.52 6.93
CA VAL A 56 8.05 8.68 6.90
C VAL A 56 8.44 9.62 5.77
N THR A 57 9.73 9.96 5.63
CA THR A 57 10.18 10.84 4.54
C THR A 57 9.93 10.20 3.17
N GLY A 58 10.21 8.91 3.03
CA GLY A 58 9.91 8.16 1.81
C GLY A 58 8.40 8.15 1.49
N ALA A 59 7.55 7.89 2.48
CA ALA A 59 6.10 7.89 2.30
C ALA A 59 5.57 9.27 1.89
N THR A 60 6.06 10.35 2.53
CA THR A 60 5.68 11.72 2.20
C THR A 60 6.04 12.08 0.76
N LEU A 61 7.25 11.71 0.29
CA LEU A 61 7.66 11.94 -1.09
C LEU A 61 6.74 11.21 -2.08
N VAL A 62 6.43 9.94 -1.83
CA VAL A 62 5.54 9.15 -2.70
C VAL A 62 4.13 9.77 -2.77
N VAL A 63 3.58 10.21 -1.64
CA VAL A 63 2.26 10.86 -1.59
C VAL A 63 2.29 12.20 -2.33
N PHE A 64 3.35 12.99 -2.17
CA PHE A 64 3.54 14.24 -2.88
C PHE A 64 3.49 14.01 -4.39
N PHE A 65 4.36 13.16 -4.95
CA PHE A 65 4.35 12.86 -6.39
C PHE A 65 3.00 12.32 -6.88
N THR A 66 2.32 11.50 -6.08
CA THR A 66 0.98 10.98 -6.43
C THR A 66 -0.04 12.11 -6.54
N ALA A 67 -0.01 13.10 -5.64
CA ALA A 67 -0.90 14.24 -5.69
C ALA A 67 -0.67 15.06 -6.97
N PHE A 68 0.58 15.31 -7.36
CA PHE A 68 0.89 16.02 -8.62
C PHE A 68 0.34 15.33 -9.85
N ILE A 69 0.30 13.99 -9.88
CA ILE A 69 -0.27 13.23 -11.01
C ILE A 69 -1.81 13.26 -10.98
N GLN A 70 -2.41 13.28 -9.79
CA GLN A 70 -3.87 13.24 -9.64
C GLN A 70 -4.56 14.57 -9.98
N VAL A 71 -3.88 15.70 -9.76
CA VAL A 71 -4.37 17.06 -10.06
C VAL A 71 -4.70 17.25 -11.55
N PRO A 72 -3.78 17.02 -12.52
CA PRO A 72 -4.09 17.21 -13.93
C PRO A 72 -5.18 16.25 -14.41
N LEU A 73 -5.22 15.01 -13.89
CA LEU A 73 -6.29 14.08 -14.19
C LEU A 73 -7.67 14.60 -13.76
N LEU A 74 -7.72 15.30 -12.63
CA LEU A 74 -8.96 15.94 -12.16
C LEU A 74 -9.35 17.11 -13.05
N GLN A 75 -8.38 17.91 -13.50
CA GLN A 75 -8.63 19.02 -14.42
C GLN A 75 -9.18 18.52 -15.76
N VAL A 76 -8.57 17.50 -16.37
CA VAL A 76 -9.06 16.89 -17.61
C VAL A 76 -10.48 16.33 -17.45
N LEU A 77 -10.78 15.71 -16.31
CA LEU A 77 -12.14 15.23 -16.01
C LEU A 77 -13.16 16.37 -15.94
N LEU A 78 -12.78 17.51 -15.33
CA LEU A 78 -13.67 18.67 -15.22
C LEU A 78 -13.90 19.36 -16.57
N TYR A 79 -12.89 19.40 -17.45
CA TYR A 79 -13.02 19.97 -18.79
C TYR A 79 -13.81 19.08 -19.75
N SER A 80 -13.86 17.77 -19.51
CA SER A 80 -14.58 16.82 -20.37
C SER A 80 -16.07 16.66 -20.03
N VAL A 81 -16.55 17.25 -18.92
CA VAL A 81 -17.91 17.04 -18.43
C VAL A 81 -18.62 18.39 -18.20
N PRO A 82 -19.87 18.57 -18.65
CA PRO A 82 -20.65 19.78 -18.39
C PRO A 82 -20.88 20.00 -16.89
N ILE A 83 -20.93 21.27 -16.47
CA ILE A 83 -20.96 21.71 -15.05
C ILE A 83 -22.06 21.00 -14.23
N SER A 84 -23.20 20.67 -14.85
CA SER A 84 -24.32 20.00 -14.17
C SER A 84 -24.00 18.57 -13.70
N TYR A 85 -23.02 17.88 -14.30
CA TYR A 85 -22.69 16.47 -13.98
C TYR A 85 -21.30 16.30 -13.36
N GLN A 86 -20.57 17.39 -13.12
CA GLN A 86 -19.21 17.33 -12.58
C GLN A 86 -19.14 16.65 -11.22
N SER A 87 -20.05 16.99 -10.30
CA SER A 87 -20.10 16.38 -8.97
C SER A 87 -20.35 14.86 -9.02
N MET A 88 -21.22 14.42 -9.93
CA MET A 88 -21.49 13.00 -10.18
C MET A 88 -20.28 12.29 -10.78
N ALA A 89 -19.58 12.91 -11.75
CA ALA A 89 -18.39 12.35 -12.37
C ALA A 89 -17.22 12.19 -11.38
N LEU A 90 -16.98 13.19 -10.53
CA LEU A 90 -15.98 13.12 -9.47
C LEU A 90 -16.29 12.01 -8.47
N GLY A 91 -17.57 11.90 -8.05
CA GLY A 91 -18.04 10.85 -7.15
C GLY A 91 -17.85 9.45 -7.73
N LEU A 92 -18.21 9.27 -9.01
CA LEU A 92 -18.07 7.99 -9.70
C LEU A 92 -16.60 7.59 -9.85
N ARG A 93 -15.73 8.51 -10.30
CA ARG A 93 -14.27 8.26 -10.38
C ARG A 93 -13.73 7.77 -9.04
N GLN A 94 -14.05 8.48 -7.96
CA GLN A 94 -13.54 8.13 -6.65
C GLN A 94 -14.11 6.81 -6.13
N THR A 95 -15.36 6.51 -6.45
CA THR A 95 -16.00 5.24 -6.10
C THR A 95 -15.32 4.08 -6.78
N ILE A 96 -15.07 4.17 -8.09
CA ILE A 96 -14.37 3.15 -8.88
C ILE A 96 -12.99 2.89 -8.26
N VAL A 97 -12.19 3.93 -8.03
CA VAL A 97 -10.85 3.81 -7.41
C VAL A 97 -10.93 3.14 -6.03
N ARG A 98 -11.93 3.50 -5.21
CA ARG A 98 -12.10 2.90 -3.88
C ARG A 98 -12.52 1.44 -3.93
N VAL A 99 -13.36 1.03 -4.87
CA VAL A 99 -13.78 -0.38 -5.00
C VAL A 99 -12.57 -1.26 -5.38
N PHE A 100 -11.78 -0.82 -6.36
CA PHE A 100 -10.57 -1.55 -6.75
C PHE A 100 -9.48 -1.49 -5.66
N GLY A 101 -9.32 -0.36 -4.98
CA GLY A 101 -8.36 -0.20 -3.89
C GLY A 101 -8.69 -1.03 -2.65
N GLN A 102 -9.96 -1.06 -2.24
CA GLN A 102 -10.43 -1.85 -1.10
C GLN A 102 -10.40 -3.35 -1.37
N THR A 103 -10.54 -3.78 -2.62
CA THR A 103 -10.42 -5.21 -2.95
C THR A 103 -8.95 -5.62 -2.96
N THR A 104 -8.09 -4.81 -3.56
CA THR A 104 -6.66 -5.13 -3.73
C THR A 104 -5.89 -5.03 -2.41
N GLY A 105 -6.28 -4.12 -1.50
CA GLY A 105 -5.59 -3.92 -0.22
C GLY A 105 -5.55 -5.19 0.65
N PRO A 106 -6.69 -5.70 1.15
CA PRO A 106 -6.76 -6.85 2.04
C PRO A 106 -6.18 -8.12 1.43
N LEU A 107 -6.38 -8.35 0.12
CA LEU A 107 -5.80 -9.49 -0.60
C LEU A 107 -4.27 -9.45 -0.57
N LEU A 108 -3.69 -8.29 -0.90
CA LEU A 108 -2.24 -8.10 -0.93
C LEU A 108 -1.65 -8.21 0.48
N PHE A 109 -2.28 -7.59 1.48
CA PHE A 109 -1.86 -7.70 2.87
C PHE A 109 -1.90 -9.15 3.35
N GLY A 110 -3.01 -9.87 3.11
CA GLY A 110 -3.14 -11.28 3.46
C GLY A 110 -2.00 -12.12 2.90
N PHE A 111 -1.69 -11.95 1.61
CA PHE A 111 -0.57 -12.66 0.97
C PHE A 111 0.78 -12.33 1.60
N ILE A 112 1.05 -11.05 1.93
CA ILE A 112 2.32 -10.65 2.56
C ILE A 112 2.47 -11.26 3.96
N PHE A 113 1.38 -11.29 4.74
CA PHE A 113 1.38 -11.92 6.06
C PHE A 113 1.61 -13.43 5.95
N ASP A 114 0.93 -14.11 5.03
CA ASP A 114 1.08 -15.54 4.82
C ASP A 114 2.51 -15.91 4.38
N GLN A 115 3.11 -15.14 3.49
CA GLN A 115 4.51 -15.33 3.03
C GLN A 115 5.55 -15.06 4.11
N SER A 116 5.23 -14.18 5.05
CA SER A 116 6.14 -13.81 6.14
C SER A 116 6.09 -14.78 7.32
N CYS A 117 5.21 -15.78 7.26
CA CYS A 117 5.04 -16.74 8.33
C CYS A 117 6.21 -17.73 8.44
N LEU A 118 6.79 -17.82 9.65
CA LEU A 118 7.81 -18.82 9.98
C LEU A 118 7.22 -20.06 10.64
N VAL A 119 6.23 -19.89 11.52
CA VAL A 119 5.61 -20.98 12.30
C VAL A 119 4.09 -20.88 12.26
N TRP A 120 3.47 -21.90 11.69
CA TRP A 120 2.02 -22.05 11.63
C TRP A 120 1.49 -22.72 12.89
N LEU A 121 0.42 -22.17 13.48
CA LEU A 121 -0.37 -22.86 14.49
C LEU A 121 -1.25 -23.91 13.79
N THR A 122 -1.12 -25.16 14.21
CA THR A 122 -1.93 -26.27 13.71
C THR A 122 -2.77 -26.84 14.84
N ASP A 123 -4.07 -27.00 14.60
CA ASP A 123 -4.96 -27.80 15.44
C ASP A 123 -5.40 -28.99 14.61
N CYS A 124 -5.12 -30.21 15.10
CA CYS A 124 -5.51 -31.47 14.46
C CYS A 124 -5.37 -31.43 12.92
N TYR A 125 -4.14 -31.21 12.44
CA TYR A 125 -3.78 -31.21 11.01
C TYR A 125 -4.31 -30.05 10.16
N ARG A 126 -5.04 -29.08 10.71
CA ARG A 126 -5.49 -27.87 9.99
C ARG A 126 -4.67 -26.66 10.39
N ARG A 127 -4.13 -25.93 9.39
CA ARG A 127 -3.44 -24.63 9.60
C ARG A 127 -4.47 -23.57 9.97
N LYS A 128 -4.25 -22.84 11.06
CA LYS A 128 -5.16 -21.78 11.53
C LYS A 128 -4.57 -20.39 11.37
N THR A 129 -3.57 -20.05 12.18
CA THR A 129 -2.99 -18.70 12.21
C THR A 129 -1.48 -18.79 12.37
N CYS A 130 -0.76 -17.81 11.86
CA CYS A 130 0.68 -17.75 12.03
C CYS A 130 1.05 -17.07 13.35
N LYS A 131 1.92 -17.72 14.13
CA LYS A 131 2.31 -17.26 15.47
C LYS A 131 3.58 -16.41 15.45
N VAL A 132 4.49 -16.71 14.53
CA VAL A 132 5.79 -16.04 14.43
C VAL A 132 6.05 -15.59 13.01
N TYR A 133 6.23 -14.28 12.84
CA TYR A 133 6.49 -13.62 11.57
C TYR A 133 7.94 -13.12 11.49
N ASN A 134 8.49 -13.10 10.27
CA ASN A 134 9.78 -12.47 10.02
C ASN A 134 9.60 -10.98 9.70
N ASN A 135 9.89 -10.11 10.67
CA ASN A 135 9.74 -8.65 10.53
C ASN A 135 10.53 -8.06 9.34
N ARG A 136 11.70 -8.61 9.02
CA ARG A 136 12.54 -8.09 7.92
C ARG A 136 11.91 -8.43 6.56
N ARG A 137 11.46 -9.67 6.39
CA ARG A 137 10.78 -10.09 5.15
C ARG A 137 9.45 -9.36 4.98
N MET A 138 8.67 -9.25 6.06
CA MET A 138 7.39 -8.54 6.05
C MET A 138 7.55 -7.07 5.62
N GLY A 139 8.51 -6.34 6.22
CA GLY A 139 8.76 -4.95 5.87
C GLY A 139 9.21 -4.76 4.42
N ILE A 140 10.12 -5.60 3.93
CA ILE A 140 10.60 -5.54 2.54
C ILE A 140 9.48 -5.88 1.55
N SER A 141 8.71 -6.94 1.81
CA SER A 141 7.60 -7.35 0.95
C SER A 141 6.51 -6.28 0.87
N MET A 142 6.17 -5.64 1.99
CA MET A 142 5.20 -4.54 2.03
C MET A 142 5.69 -3.29 1.30
N ALA A 143 6.99 -2.95 1.42
CA ALA A 143 7.57 -1.86 0.67
C ALA A 143 7.55 -2.16 -0.83
N LEU A 144 8.02 -3.34 -1.26
CA LEU A 144 8.04 -3.76 -2.66
C LEU A 144 6.64 -3.75 -3.28
N SER A 145 5.66 -4.34 -2.60
CA SER A 145 4.28 -4.37 -3.10
C SER A 145 3.67 -2.97 -3.19
N GLY A 146 3.98 -2.09 -2.23
CA GLY A 146 3.60 -0.68 -2.25
C GLY A 146 4.22 0.07 -3.43
N PHE A 147 5.52 -0.09 -3.68
CA PHE A 147 6.17 0.52 -4.83
C PHE A 147 5.63 -0.04 -6.15
N SER A 148 5.50 -1.37 -6.28
CA SER A 148 5.01 -2.01 -7.51
C SER A 148 3.61 -1.53 -7.89
N THR A 149 2.68 -1.42 -6.94
CA THR A 149 1.32 -0.92 -7.21
C THR A 149 1.32 0.53 -7.70
N ARG A 150 2.22 1.37 -7.19
CA ARG A 150 2.39 2.76 -7.65
C ARG A 150 3.02 2.85 -9.03
N ILE A 151 4.02 2.03 -9.32
CA ILE A 151 4.64 1.97 -10.66
C ILE A 151 3.62 1.50 -11.71
N ILE A 152 2.87 0.44 -11.43
CA ILE A 152 1.82 -0.06 -12.34
C ILE A 152 0.75 1.01 -12.58
N SER A 153 0.29 1.67 -11.51
CA SER A 153 -0.68 2.77 -11.62
C SER A 153 -0.14 3.95 -12.43
N GLY A 154 1.14 4.29 -12.27
CA GLY A 154 1.81 5.35 -13.03
C GLY A 154 1.90 5.01 -14.51
N ILE A 155 2.34 3.80 -14.85
CA ILE A 155 2.41 3.32 -16.24
C ILE A 155 1.03 3.31 -16.88
N ALA A 156 0.00 2.81 -16.19
CA ALA A 156 -1.37 2.82 -16.70
C ALA A 156 -1.87 4.25 -16.97
N CYS A 157 -1.55 5.22 -16.09
CA CYS A 157 -1.89 6.62 -16.34
C CYS A 157 -1.17 7.17 -17.57
N ILE A 158 0.12 6.85 -17.77
CA ILE A 158 0.88 7.29 -18.96
C ILE A 158 0.28 6.69 -20.23
N ILE A 159 -0.08 5.41 -20.23
CA ILE A 159 -0.73 4.75 -21.38
C ILE A 159 -2.06 5.43 -21.71
N VAL A 160 -2.89 5.69 -20.70
CA VAL A 160 -4.16 6.41 -20.90
C VAL A 160 -3.92 7.82 -21.41
N PHE A 161 -2.92 8.53 -20.90
CA PHE A 161 -2.57 9.86 -21.36
C PHE A 161 -2.11 9.85 -22.83
N MET A 162 -1.24 8.91 -23.21
CA MET A 162 -0.81 8.73 -24.61
C MET A 162 -1.98 8.36 -25.53
N HIS A 163 -2.91 7.52 -25.06
CA HIS A 163 -4.12 7.19 -25.81
C HIS A 163 -5.06 8.39 -25.93
N TRP A 164 -5.21 9.19 -24.87
CA TRP A 164 -6.04 10.39 -24.87
C TRP A 164 -5.46 11.45 -25.78
N GLU A 165 -4.15 11.66 -25.79
CA GLU A 165 -3.49 12.59 -26.72
C GLU A 165 -3.67 12.13 -28.19
N ARG A 166 -3.70 10.81 -28.43
CA ARG A 166 -3.93 10.25 -29.76
C ARG A 166 -5.39 10.34 -30.23
N HIS A 167 -6.37 10.14 -29.34
CA HIS A 167 -7.81 10.20 -29.68
C HIS A 167 -8.48 11.55 -29.40
N GLY A 168 -7.82 12.46 -28.69
CA GLY A 168 -8.32 13.81 -28.40
C GLY A 168 -8.41 14.72 -29.62
N SER A 169 -8.01 14.23 -30.80
CA SER A 169 -8.26 14.85 -32.10
C SER A 169 -9.52 14.36 -32.81
N ASP A 170 -10.19 13.30 -32.31
CA ASP A 170 -11.44 12.81 -32.88
C ASP A 170 -12.62 13.37 -32.05
N GLU A 171 -13.43 14.22 -32.68
CA GLU A 171 -14.60 14.87 -32.09
C GLU A 171 -15.53 13.88 -31.35
N VAL A 172 -15.92 14.23 -30.13
CA VAL A 172 -16.98 13.53 -29.40
C VAL A 172 -18.33 13.94 -30.01
N VAL A 173 -18.80 13.18 -31.01
CA VAL A 173 -20.16 13.31 -31.54
C VAL A 173 -21.13 12.56 -30.62
N ILE A 174 -21.88 13.29 -29.80
CA ILE A 174 -23.02 12.74 -29.03
C ILE A 174 -24.24 12.67 -29.98
N PRO A 175 -24.79 11.49 -30.30
CA PRO A 175 -26.01 11.41 -31.08
C PRO A 175 -27.18 11.81 -30.19
N GLY A 176 -27.73 13.02 -30.39
CA GLY A 176 -29.00 13.42 -29.79
C GLY A 176 -29.18 14.90 -29.46
N ASN A 177 -28.12 15.71 -29.41
CA ASN A 177 -28.23 17.18 -29.43
C ASN A 177 -26.86 17.81 -29.73
N LEU A 178 -26.87 18.75 -30.67
CA LEU A 178 -25.69 19.41 -31.24
C LEU A 178 -25.01 20.33 -30.21
N ILE A 179 -24.07 19.81 -29.45
CA ILE A 179 -23.08 20.61 -28.72
C ILE A 179 -21.72 20.14 -29.21
N THR A 180 -21.16 20.87 -30.18
CA THR A 180 -19.76 20.74 -30.57
C THR A 180 -18.91 21.23 -29.40
N VAL A 181 -18.28 20.31 -28.69
CA VAL A 181 -17.20 20.65 -27.74
C VAL A 181 -15.97 20.97 -28.59
N THR A 182 -15.93 22.17 -29.15
CA THR A 182 -14.69 22.73 -29.68
C THR A 182 -13.72 22.84 -28.50
N ALA A 183 -12.46 22.49 -28.73
CA ALA A 183 -11.36 22.69 -27.79
C ALA A 183 -11.44 24.08 -27.15
N PRO A 184 -11.02 24.27 -25.88
CA PRO A 184 -10.95 25.61 -25.32
C PRO A 184 -10.01 26.44 -26.19
N ASP A 185 -10.57 27.37 -26.96
CA ASP A 185 -9.81 28.38 -27.66
C ASP A 185 -8.90 29.10 -26.65
N PRO A 186 -7.66 29.48 -27.03
CA PRO A 186 -6.84 30.30 -26.18
C PRO A 186 -7.62 31.58 -25.86
N VAL A 187 -7.85 31.82 -24.57
CA VAL A 187 -8.41 33.07 -24.04
C VAL A 187 -7.53 34.22 -24.52
N ASN A 188 -7.94 34.86 -25.60
CA ASN A 188 -7.39 36.14 -26.03
C ASN A 188 -8.08 37.21 -25.19
N LYS A 189 -7.28 37.99 -24.46
CA LYS A 189 -7.78 39.09 -23.64
C LYS A 189 -7.96 40.30 -24.54
N ASP A 190 -9.21 40.62 -24.84
CA ASP A 190 -9.56 41.92 -25.41
C ASP A 190 -10.03 42.89 -24.32
N GLU A 191 -9.67 44.15 -24.53
CA GLU A 191 -9.45 45.20 -23.53
C GLU A 191 -10.70 45.87 -22.92
N ASN A 192 -11.90 45.29 -23.04
CA ASN A 192 -13.12 45.91 -22.52
C ASN A 192 -13.91 44.91 -21.69
N GLY A 193 -13.80 45.05 -20.37
CA GLY A 193 -14.44 44.17 -19.40
C GLY A 193 -15.96 44.23 -19.45
N GLU A 194 -16.57 43.20 -20.03
CA GLU A 194 -17.94 42.79 -19.72
C GLU A 194 -18.10 41.28 -19.95
N VAL A 195 -18.46 40.55 -18.89
CA VAL A 195 -18.70 39.10 -18.92
C VAL A 195 -20.21 38.88 -18.92
N THR A 196 -20.79 38.59 -20.09
CA THR A 196 -22.15 38.07 -20.19
C THR A 196 -22.10 36.57 -20.51
N LYS A 197 -22.47 35.76 -19.52
CA LYS A 197 -22.71 34.32 -19.67
C LYS A 197 -24.13 34.10 -20.21
N LEU A 198 -24.25 33.32 -21.28
CA LEU A 198 -25.41 32.47 -21.54
C LEU A 198 -24.91 31.03 -21.68
#